data_AF-A0A7W9XJC6-F1
#
_entry.id   AF-A0A7W9XJC6-F1
#
_cell.length_a   1.000
_cell.length_b   1.000
_cell.length_c   1.000
_cell.angle_alpha   90.00
_cell.angle_beta   90.00
_cell.angle_gamma   90.00
#
_symmetry.space_group_name_H-M   'P 1'
#
loop_
_entity.id
_entity.type
_entity.pdbx_description
1 polymer ?
#
loop_
_entity_poly.entity_id
_entity_poly.type
_entity_poly.pdbx_seq_one_letter_code
_entity_poly.pdbx_strand_id
1 'polypeptide(L)' 'MTKKYGFLLETEQQYNEAAARYETIKNATAEGEHQEKLLLVHLIANYEEKNWDLPDVDSVETIKIRMRDFGYKAAD' A
#
# COMPACT_ATOMS: atom_id res chain seq x y z
N MET A 1 27.93 -20.18 -2.66
CA MET A 1 27.93 -18.70 -2.84
C MET A 1 26.53 -18.20 -2.55
N THR A 2 26.31 -17.62 -1.38
CA THR A 2 24.99 -17.18 -0.90
C THR A 2 24.69 -15.80 -1.47
N LYS A 3 24.10 -15.73 -2.68
CA LYS A 3 23.62 -14.45 -3.22
C LYS A 3 22.40 -14.02 -2.39
N LYS A 4 22.61 -13.10 -1.45
CA LYS A 4 21.59 -12.59 -0.52
C LYS A 4 21.27 -11.12 -0.86
N TYR A 5 20.82 -10.84 -2.08
CA TYR A 5 20.50 -9.48 -2.54
C TYR A 5 19.28 -9.43 -3.50
N GLY A 6 18.24 -10.21 -3.23
CA GLY A 6 17.03 -10.22 -4.06
C GLY A 6 15.76 -10.21 -3.22
N PHE A 7 15.53 -9.15 -2.44
CA PHE A 7 14.32 -9.01 -1.61
C PHE A 7 13.35 -7.93 -2.12
N LEU A 8 13.70 -7.20 -3.17
CA LEU A 8 12.83 -6.16 -3.73
C LEU A 8 11.77 -6.79 -4.64
N LEU A 9 10.57 -6.21 -4.62
CA LEU A 9 9.51 -6.55 -5.57
C LEU A 9 9.84 -5.84 -6.90
N GLU A 10 9.88 -6.60 -7.99
CA GLU A 10 10.21 -6.09 -9.33
C GLU A 10 9.07 -6.33 -10.32
N THR A 11 8.20 -7.31 -10.04
CA THR A 11 7.06 -7.66 -10.88
C THR A 11 5.74 -7.49 -10.14
N GLU A 12 4.67 -7.27 -10.89
CA GLU A 12 3.31 -7.20 -10.36
C GLU A 12 2.90 -8.50 -9.66
N GLN A 13 3.36 -9.66 -10.15
CA GLN A 13 3.09 -10.93 -9.49
C GLN A 13 3.70 -10.98 -8.08
N GLN A 14 4.96 -10.55 -7.91
CA GLN A 14 5.61 -10.49 -6.60
C GLN A 14 4.89 -9.51 -5.67
N TYR A 15 4.45 -8.36 -6.20
CA TYR A 15 3.62 -7.42 -5.47
C TYR A 15 2.32 -8.05 -4.99
N ASN A 16 1.58 -8.72 -5.87
CA ASN A 16 0.31 -9.36 -5.53
C ASN A 16 0.48 -10.47 -4.48
N GLU A 17 1.55 -11.26 -4.58
CA GLU A 17 1.89 -12.29 -3.59
C GLU A 17 2.24 -11.68 -2.23
N ALA A 18 3.05 -10.61 -2.21
CA ALA A 18 3.41 -9.89 -0.99
C ALA A 18 2.19 -9.23 -0.32
N ALA A 19 1.33 -8.59 -1.11
CA ALA A 19 0.08 -7.98 -0.64
C ALA A 19 -0.88 -9.03 -0.06
N ALA A 20 -1.06 -10.16 -0.75
CA ALA A 20 -1.88 -11.26 -0.25
C ALA A 20 -1.33 -11.82 1.07
N ARG A 21 -0.02 -11.99 1.20
CA ARG A 21 0.61 -12.43 2.46
C ARG A 21 0.39 -11.42 3.57
N TYR A 22 0.63 -10.14 3.30
CA TYR A 22 0.42 -9.06 4.26
C TYR A 22 -1.03 -9.07 4.80
N GLU A 23 -2.03 -9.24 3.93
CA GLU A 23 -3.44 -9.30 4.37
C GLU A 23 -3.71 -10.42 5.37
N THR A 24 -3.01 -11.56 5.26
CA THR A 24 -3.15 -12.66 6.24
C THR A 24 -2.53 -12.36 7.59
N ILE A 25 -1.48 -11.52 7.64
CA ILE A 25 -0.69 -11.25 8.86
C ILE A 25 -0.77 -9.79 9.33
N LYS A 26 -1.60 -8.93 8.74
CA LYS A 26 -1.66 -7.48 9.06
C LYS A 26 -1.95 -7.18 10.53
N ASN A 27 -2.72 -8.06 11.18
CA ASN A 27 -3.06 -7.96 12.60
C ASN A 27 -2.11 -8.74 13.52
N ALA A 28 -1.06 -9.36 12.98
CA ALA A 28 -0.14 -10.16 13.76
C ALA A 28 0.67 -9.29 14.74
N THR A 29 0.74 -9.78 15.98
CA THR A 29 1.47 -9.19 17.10
C THR A 29 2.58 -10.12 17.62
N ALA A 30 2.61 -11.38 17.19
CA ALA A 30 3.69 -12.33 17.51
C ALA A 30 4.99 -11.91 16.81
N GLU A 31 6.13 -12.01 17.50
CA GLU A 31 7.41 -11.42 17.08
C GLU A 31 7.82 -11.77 15.63
N GLY A 32 7.67 -13.03 15.21
CA GLY A 32 8.02 -13.48 13.85
C GLY A 32 7.11 -12.92 12.76
N GLU A 33 5.80 -13.09 12.89
CA GLU A 33 4.83 -12.56 11.92
C GLU A 33 4.77 -11.03 11.95
N HIS A 34 5.06 -10.41 13.09
CA HIS A 34 5.15 -8.96 13.21
C HIS A 34 6.34 -8.40 12.44
N GLN A 35 7.51 -9.03 12.54
CA GLN A 35 8.69 -8.65 11.75
C GLN A 35 8.45 -8.86 10.25
N GLU A 36 7.85 -9.99 9.87
CA GLU A 36 7.46 -10.27 8.48
C GLU A 36 6.50 -9.19 7.95
N LYS A 37 5.47 -8.84 8.72
CA LYS A 37 4.52 -7.78 8.38
C LYS A 37 5.23 -6.45 8.09
N LEU A 38 6.12 -6.01 8.98
CA LEU A 38 6.83 -4.74 8.81
C LEU A 38 7.69 -4.74 7.53
N LEU A 39 8.33 -5.88 7.22
CA LEU A 39 9.09 -6.03 5.99
C LEU A 39 8.18 -5.95 4.76
N LEU A 40 7.05 -6.66 4.75
CA LEU A 40 6.12 -6.66 3.63
C LEU A 40 5.58 -5.25 3.35
N VAL A 41 5.22 -4.49 4.39
CA VAL A 41 4.79 -3.09 4.24
C VAL A 41 5.86 -2.26 3.53
N HIS A 42 7.12 -2.39 3.94
CA HIS A 42 8.21 -1.65 3.32
C HIS A 42 8.44 -2.03 1.85
N LEU A 43 8.36 -3.32 1.53
CA LEU A 43 8.53 -3.82 0.17
C LEU A 43 7.40 -3.37 -0.75
N ILE A 44 6.15 -3.48 -0.30
CA ILE A 44 4.94 -3.05 -1.01
C ILE A 44 5.02 -1.55 -1.28
N ALA A 45 5.25 -0.72 -0.25
CA ALA A 45 5.36 0.73 -0.41
C ALA A 45 6.48 1.14 -1.36
N ASN A 46 7.64 0.47 -1.32
CA ASN A 46 8.73 0.75 -2.24
C ASN A 46 8.40 0.41 -3.69
N TYR A 47 7.62 -0.65 -3.93
CA TYR A 47 7.14 -0.97 -5.27
C TYR A 47 6.12 0.05 -5.77
N GLU A 48 5.17 0.44 -4.92
CA GLU A 48 4.13 1.42 -5.25
C GLU A 48 4.75 2.78 -5.57
N GLU A 49 5.68 3.29 -4.75
CA GLU A 49 6.37 4.56 -4.99
C GLU A 49 7.12 4.60 -6.35
N LYS A 50 7.67 3.46 -6.79
CA LYS A 50 8.38 3.35 -8.08
C LYS A 50 7.45 3.28 -9.29
N ASN A 51 6.27 2.68 -9.13
CA ASN A 51 5.38 2.35 -10.24
C ASN A 51 4.18 3.28 -10.33
N TRP A 52 3.76 3.88 -9.23
CA TRP A 52 2.56 4.69 -9.13
C TRP A 52 2.95 6.13 -8.79
N ASP A 53 2.86 6.99 -9.79
CA ASP A 53 2.88 8.44 -9.60
C ASP A 53 1.47 8.87 -9.18
N LEU A 54 1.15 8.65 -7.91
CA LEU A 54 -0.13 9.08 -7.34
C LEU A 54 -0.11 10.62 -7.23
N PRO A 55 -1.08 11.33 -7.81
CA PRO A 55 -1.16 12.77 -7.63
C PRO A 55 -1.36 13.08 -6.15
N ASP A 56 -0.75 14.17 -5.67
CA ASP A 56 -1.03 14.69 -4.34
C ASP A 56 -2.51 15.11 -4.31
N VAL A 57 -3.35 14.30 -3.65
CA VAL A 57 -4.79 14.50 -3.65
C VAL A 57 -5.11 15.50 -2.55
N ASP A 58 -5.43 16.73 -2.94
CA ASP A 58 -5.86 17.75 -1.99
C ASP A 58 -7.09 17.25 -1.21
N SER A 59 -7.02 17.33 0.12
CA SER A 59 -8.07 16.79 1.00
C SER A 59 -9.42 17.48 0.78
N VAL A 60 -9.42 18.77 0.41
CA VAL A 60 -10.64 19.52 0.10
C VAL A 60 -11.23 19.05 -1.22
N GLU A 61 -10.38 18.78 -2.22
CA GLU A 61 -10.81 18.23 -3.50
C GLU A 61 -11.43 16.83 -3.34
N THR A 62 -10.84 15.99 -2.50
CA THR A 62 -11.39 14.67 -2.12
C THR A 62 -12.77 14.79 -1.47
N ILE A 63 -12.95 15.75 -0.57
CA ILE A 63 -14.25 16.01 0.08
C ILE A 63 -15.28 16.50 -0.95
N LYS A 64 -14.89 17.39 -1.87
CA LYS A 64 -15.78 17.88 -2.95
C LYS A 64 -16.20 16.77 -3.91
N ILE A 65 -15.32 15.81 -4.22
CA ILE A 65 -15.66 14.63 -5.03
C ILE A 65 -16.70 13.80 -4.28
N ARG A 66 -16.44 13.45 -3.02
CA ARG A 66 -17.39 12.72 -2.16
C ARG A 66 -18.74 13.45 -2.05
N MET A 67 -18.76 14.76 -1.82
CA MET A 67 -19.99 15.53 -1.73
C MET A 67 -20.80 15.46 -3.02
N ARG A 68 -20.16 15.55 -4.19
CA ARG A 68 -20.81 15.37 -5.49
C ARG A 68 -21.37 13.96 -5.66
N ASP A 69 -20.62 12.93 -5.30
CA ASP A 69 -21.05 11.53 -5.40
C ASP A 69 -22.27 11.24 -4.52
N PHE A 70 -22.36 11.88 -3.35
CA PHE A 70 -23.53 11.79 -2.45
C PHE A 70 -24.66 12.76 -2.81
N GLY A 71 -24.52 13.57 -3.86
CA GLY A 71 -25.53 14.55 -4.27
C GLY A 71 -25.66 15.76 -3.34
N TYR A 72 -24.68 15.99 -2.46
CA TYR A 72 -24.64 17.17 -1.60
C TYR A 72 -24.22 18.39 -2.41
N LYS A 73 -25.03 19.45 -2.35
CA LYS A 73 -24.65 20.78 -2.82
C LYS A 73 -23.99 21.54 -1.68
N ALA A 74 -22.97 22.35 -1.99
CA ALA A 74 -22.47 23.32 -1.04
C ALA A 74 -23.66 24.19 -0.60
N ALA A 75 -23.91 24.25 0.71
CA ALA A 75 -24.77 25.29 1.24
C ALA A 75 -24.01 26.61 1.11
N ASP A 76 -24.68 27.61 0.56
CA ASP A 76 -24.17 28.99 0.38
C ASP A 76 -23.62 29.58 1.68
#